data_AF-A0A0F2SEM9-F1
#
_entry.id   AF-A0A0F2SEM9-F1
#
_cell.length_a   1.000
_cell.length_b   1.000
_cell.length_c   1.000
_cell.angle_alpha   90.00
_cell.angle_beta   90.00
_cell.angle_gamma   90.00
#
_symmetry.space_group_name_H-M   'P 1'
#
loop_
_entity.id
_entity.type
_entity.pdbx_description
1 polymer ?
#
loop_
_entity_poly.entity_id
_entity_poly.type
_entity_poly.pdbx_seq_one_letter_code
_entity_poly.pdbx_strand_id
1 'polypeptide(L)'
;ELDLCFDKVEGCSEYCLTILQRNQEFAHLSYSSLRENVQSGKDYLDRMRVWHQLIEKEVLQAREVISHFCLRLTPWIKDYWSEIPQTRGAGINLGFLVPNTFNQEFINELKTLLEEVDITDEWTGPWPPFHFSSFSLKPESFLIRESLTWRIGGLPHD
;
A
#
# COMPACT_ATOMS: atom_id res chain seq x y z
N GLU A 1 26.77 2.85 -6.25
CA GLU A 1 25.49 2.56 -5.57
C GLU A 1 24.95 3.80 -4.86
N LEU A 2 25.73 4.48 -4.01
CA LEU A 2 25.36 5.78 -3.41
C LEU A 2 25.00 6.86 -4.45
N ASP A 3 25.82 7.01 -5.49
CA ASP A 3 25.59 8.04 -6.53
C ASP A 3 24.26 7.80 -7.28
N LEU A 4 23.88 6.55 -7.51
CA LEU A 4 22.59 6.21 -8.15
C LEU A 4 21.39 6.56 -7.25
N CYS A 5 21.54 6.45 -5.93
CA CYS A 5 20.53 6.92 -4.98
C CYS A 5 20.41 8.44 -5.01
N PHE A 6 21.53 9.16 -5.05
CA PHE A 6 21.54 10.62 -5.16
C PHE A 6 20.88 11.07 -6.47
N ASP A 7 21.27 10.52 -7.61
CA ASP A 7 20.66 10.83 -8.92
C ASP A 7 19.14 10.53 -8.95
N LYS A 8 18.71 9.52 -8.18
CA LYS A 8 17.28 9.18 -8.06
C LYS A 8 16.51 10.26 -7.29
N VAL A 9 17.04 10.80 -6.21
CA VAL A 9 16.29 11.73 -5.34
C VAL A 9 16.63 13.21 -5.54
N GLU A 10 17.71 13.51 -6.26
CA GLU A 10 18.14 14.89 -6.50
C GLU A 10 17.03 15.70 -7.19
N GLY A 11 16.82 16.92 -6.69
CA GLY A 11 15.80 17.83 -7.20
C GLY A 11 14.37 17.35 -6.99
N CYS A 12 14.12 16.36 -6.13
CA CYS A 12 12.79 15.83 -5.84
C CYS A 12 12.40 16.01 -4.37
N SER A 13 11.10 16.04 -4.12
CA SER A 13 10.50 16.01 -2.78
C SER A 13 9.55 14.82 -2.67
N GLU A 14 9.33 14.35 -1.45
CA GLU A 14 8.35 13.31 -1.16
C GLU A 14 7.04 13.89 -0.65
N TYR A 15 5.93 13.34 -1.16
CA TYR A 15 4.59 13.60 -0.68
C TYR A 15 3.97 12.27 -0.23
N CYS A 16 3.41 12.25 0.97
CA CYS A 16 2.79 11.07 1.54
C CYS A 16 1.28 11.23 1.55
N LEU A 17 0.55 10.17 1.20
CA LEU A 17 -0.90 10.08 1.23
C LEU A 17 -1.32 8.82 1.98
N THR A 18 -2.14 8.99 3.00
CA THR A 18 -2.78 7.93 3.76
C THR A 18 -4.27 7.93 3.44
N ILE A 19 -4.77 6.83 2.88
CA ILE A 19 -6.19 6.64 2.57
C ILE A 19 -6.78 5.68 3.59
N LEU A 20 -7.66 6.20 4.46
CA LEU A 20 -8.42 5.40 5.41
C LEU A 20 -9.73 4.94 4.75
N GLN A 21 -9.93 3.63 4.69
CA GLN A 21 -11.20 3.07 4.22
C GLN A 21 -12.31 3.47 5.18
N ARG A 22 -13.35 4.13 4.67
CA ARG A 22 -14.56 4.42 5.45
C ARG A 22 -15.21 3.07 5.78
N ASN A 23 -15.13 2.68 7.05
CA ASN A 23 -15.57 1.38 7.59
C ASN A 23 -17.09 1.06 7.45
N GLN A 24 -17.84 1.76 6.60
CA GLN A 24 -19.30 1.70 6.62
C GLN A 24 -19.89 0.47 5.91
N GLU A 25 -19.28 -0.07 4.86
CA GLU A 25 -19.89 -1.19 4.11
C GLU A 25 -19.65 -2.57 4.72
N PHE A 26 -18.52 -2.77 5.43
CA PHE A 26 -18.18 -4.06 6.02
C PHE A 26 -18.69 -4.26 7.45
N ALA A 27 -19.32 -3.25 8.05
CA ALA A 27 -20.01 -3.40 9.33
C ALA A 27 -21.20 -4.38 9.23
N HIS A 28 -21.82 -4.47 8.04
CA HIS A 28 -23.01 -5.29 7.80
C HIS A 28 -22.74 -6.70 7.28
N LEU A 29 -21.55 -6.98 6.74
CA LEU A 29 -21.17 -8.33 6.32
C LEU A 29 -20.60 -9.13 7.51
N SER A 30 -21.50 -9.82 8.21
CA SER A 30 -21.20 -11.03 9.00
C SER A 30 -20.37 -10.86 10.30
N TYR A 31 -20.59 -9.79 11.07
CA TYR A 31 -20.03 -9.68 12.43
C TYR A 31 -20.52 -10.79 13.39
N SER A 32 -21.57 -11.53 13.02
CA SER A 32 -22.05 -12.69 13.78
C SER A 32 -21.10 -13.89 13.74
N SER A 33 -20.34 -14.08 12.65
CA SER A 33 -19.40 -15.20 12.47
C SER A 33 -18.00 -14.95 13.08
N LEU A 34 -17.70 -13.71 13.47
CA LEU A 34 -16.45 -13.29 14.10
C LEU A 34 -16.53 -13.25 15.65
N ARG A 35 -17.64 -13.71 16.25
CA ARG A 35 -17.84 -13.71 17.72
C ARG A 35 -16.77 -14.50 18.48
N GLU A 36 -16.51 -14.07 19.71
CA GLU A 36 -15.38 -14.48 20.55
C GLU A 36 -15.44 -15.93 21.08
N ASN A 37 -16.63 -16.54 21.13
CA ASN A 37 -16.82 -17.90 21.66
C ASN A 37 -16.60 -18.96 20.59
N VAL A 38 -15.34 -19.16 20.20
CA VAL A 38 -14.93 -20.27 19.33
C VAL A 38 -14.78 -21.53 20.20
N GLN A 39 -15.69 -22.50 20.06
CA GLN A 39 -15.73 -23.69 20.92
C GLN A 39 -14.99 -24.90 20.33
N SER A 40 -14.56 -24.82 19.07
CA SER A 40 -13.83 -25.89 18.39
C SER A 40 -12.73 -25.37 17.46
N GLY A 41 -11.72 -26.21 17.17
CA GLY A 41 -10.68 -25.88 16.20
C GLY A 41 -11.24 -25.70 14.78
N LYS A 42 -12.36 -26.34 14.44
CA LYS A 42 -13.04 -26.15 13.15
C LYS A 42 -13.61 -24.73 13.03
N ASP A 43 -14.29 -24.26 14.08
CA ASP A 43 -14.87 -22.92 14.10
C ASP A 43 -13.77 -21.85 14.04
N TYR A 44 -12.61 -22.10 14.65
CA TYR A 44 -11.43 -21.23 14.55
C TYR A 44 -10.95 -21.13 13.10
N LEU A 45 -10.77 -22.25 12.40
CA LEU A 45 -10.30 -22.27 11.02
C LEU A 45 -11.31 -21.63 10.05
N ASP A 46 -12.61 -21.85 10.27
CA ASP A 46 -13.65 -21.20 9.46
C ASP A 46 -13.65 -19.68 9.69
N ARG A 47 -13.44 -19.21 10.93
CA ARG A 47 -13.25 -17.79 11.24
C ARG A 47 -12.02 -17.19 10.53
N MET A 48 -10.89 -17.90 10.57
CA MET A 48 -9.66 -17.46 9.89
C MET A 48 -9.86 -17.39 8.37
N ARG A 49 -10.60 -18.34 7.78
CA ARG A 49 -10.94 -18.30 6.34
C ARG A 49 -11.73 -17.04 5.98
N VAL A 50 -12.78 -16.72 6.73
CA VAL A 50 -13.60 -15.51 6.51
C VAL A 50 -12.74 -14.25 6.66
N TRP A 51 -11.88 -14.21 7.68
CA TRP A 51 -10.99 -13.08 7.89
C TRP A 51 -10.01 -12.87 6.73
N HIS A 52 -9.39 -13.95 6.22
CA HIS A 52 -8.52 -13.86 5.06
C HIS A 52 -9.26 -13.40 3.79
N GLN A 53 -10.48 -13.90 3.55
CA GLN A 53 -11.28 -13.46 2.41
C GLN A 53 -11.63 -11.97 2.47
N LEU A 54 -11.89 -11.43 3.67
CA LEU A 54 -12.13 -10.01 3.85
C LEU A 54 -10.88 -9.18 3.54
N ILE A 55 -9.71 -9.59 4.03
CA ILE A 55 -8.44 -8.92 3.73
C ILE A 55 -8.12 -8.99 2.25
N GLU A 56 -8.30 -10.14 1.60
CA GLU A 56 -8.08 -10.26 0.16
C GLU A 56 -8.94 -9.25 -0.63
N LYS A 57 -10.21 -9.08 -0.22
CA LYS A 57 -11.10 -8.09 -0.85
C LYS A 57 -10.63 -6.65 -0.58
N GLU A 58 -10.25 -6.33 0.66
CA GLU A 58 -9.71 -5.00 1.01
C GLU A 58 -8.40 -4.70 0.25
N VAL A 59 -7.52 -5.69 0.08
CA VAL A 59 -6.28 -5.59 -0.70
C VAL A 59 -6.57 -5.35 -2.20
N LEU A 60 -7.56 -6.04 -2.77
CA LEU A 60 -7.94 -5.82 -4.17
C LEU A 60 -8.47 -4.39 -4.38
N GLN A 61 -9.35 -3.92 -3.49
CA GLN A 61 -9.85 -2.55 -3.53
C GLN A 61 -8.72 -1.53 -3.37
N ALA A 62 -7.78 -1.79 -2.46
CA ALA A 62 -6.62 -0.93 -2.27
C ALA A 62 -5.79 -0.83 -3.55
N ARG A 63 -5.55 -1.95 -4.24
CA ARG A 63 -4.81 -1.95 -5.52
C ARG A 63 -5.52 -1.16 -6.61
N GLU A 64 -6.85 -1.21 -6.67
CA GLU A 64 -7.62 -0.42 -7.63
C GLU A 64 -7.46 1.09 -7.36
N VAL A 65 -7.55 1.50 -6.10
CA VAL A 65 -7.32 2.90 -5.69
C VAL A 65 -5.91 3.34 -6.02
N ILE A 66 -4.89 2.55 -5.64
CA ILE A 66 -3.49 2.84 -5.95
C ILE A 66 -3.30 3.00 -7.46
N SER A 67 -3.80 2.04 -8.25
CA SER A 67 -3.69 2.09 -9.71
C SER A 67 -4.33 3.35 -10.29
N HIS A 68 -5.50 3.77 -9.77
CA HIS A 68 -6.18 4.97 -10.23
C HIS A 68 -5.36 6.24 -9.97
N PHE A 69 -4.85 6.39 -8.74
CA PHE A 69 -4.02 7.55 -8.36
C PHE A 69 -2.70 7.57 -9.14
N CYS A 70 -1.99 6.44 -9.23
CA CYS A 70 -0.72 6.35 -9.94
C CYS A 70 -0.89 6.69 -11.42
N LEU A 71 -1.94 6.21 -12.10
CA LEU A 71 -2.16 6.51 -13.51
C LEU A 71 -2.28 8.02 -13.79
N ARG A 72 -3.03 8.75 -12.95
CA ARG A 72 -3.24 10.19 -13.11
C ARG A 72 -2.05 11.04 -12.66
N LEU A 73 -1.35 10.61 -11.62
CA LEU A 73 -0.19 11.33 -11.08
C LEU A 73 1.11 11.03 -11.83
N THR A 74 1.17 9.94 -12.64
CA THR A 74 2.35 9.52 -13.42
C THR A 74 3.07 10.68 -14.15
N PRO A 75 2.39 11.64 -14.80
CA PRO A 75 3.07 12.73 -15.51
C PRO A 75 3.90 13.65 -14.61
N TRP A 76 3.58 13.69 -13.31
CA TRP A 76 4.14 14.64 -12.35
C TRP A 76 5.08 13.98 -11.34
N ILE A 77 5.21 12.66 -11.35
CA ILE A 77 6.04 11.90 -10.40
C ILE A 77 7.20 11.22 -11.13
N LYS A 78 8.32 11.09 -10.43
CA LYS A 78 9.49 10.31 -10.86
C LYS A 78 9.35 8.84 -10.47
N ASP A 79 8.77 8.59 -9.29
CA ASP A 79 8.56 7.25 -8.74
C ASP A 79 7.45 7.29 -7.69
N TYR A 80 6.93 6.11 -7.30
CA TYR A 80 6.01 6.00 -6.18
C TYR A 80 6.37 4.80 -5.28
N TRP A 81 5.97 4.90 -4.03
CA TRP A 81 6.05 3.87 -3.03
C TRP A 81 4.64 3.58 -2.53
N SER A 82 4.34 2.32 -2.23
CA SER A 82 3.05 1.93 -1.68
C SER A 82 3.24 0.82 -0.67
N GLU A 83 2.52 0.91 0.44
CA GLU A 83 2.37 -0.18 1.39
C GLU A 83 0.95 -0.73 1.32
N ILE A 84 0.84 -2.01 0.99
CA ILE A 84 -0.42 -2.73 0.99
C ILE A 84 -0.81 -2.99 2.46
N PRO A 85 -2.07 -2.74 2.86
CA PRO A 85 -2.52 -3.00 4.23
C PRO A 85 -2.22 -4.44 4.66
N GLN A 86 -1.45 -4.60 5.72
CA GLN A 86 -1.17 -5.92 6.32
C GLN A 86 -2.22 -6.35 7.34
N THR A 87 -2.95 -5.37 7.89
CA THR A 87 -4.00 -5.57 8.88
C THR A 87 -5.23 -4.74 8.51
N ARG A 88 -6.39 -5.23 8.91
CA ARG A 88 -7.67 -4.55 8.67
C ARG A 88 -7.65 -3.16 9.32
N GLY A 89 -8.01 -2.14 8.55
CA GLY A 89 -8.09 -0.76 9.02
C GLY A 89 -6.76 -0.01 9.07
N ALA A 90 -5.64 -0.61 8.63
CA ALA A 90 -4.33 0.06 8.59
C ALA A 90 -4.24 1.21 7.56
N GLY A 91 -5.26 1.39 6.71
CA GLY A 91 -5.23 2.38 5.63
C GLY A 91 -4.25 1.99 4.52
N ILE A 92 -4.32 2.70 3.40
CA ILE A 92 -3.41 2.57 2.26
C ILE A 92 -2.41 3.71 2.37
N ASN A 93 -1.12 3.39 2.48
CA ASN A 93 -0.06 4.40 2.51
C ASN A 93 0.62 4.48 1.14
N LEU A 94 0.71 5.70 0.61
CA LEU A 94 1.35 6.03 -0.65
C LEU A 94 2.41 7.10 -0.41
N GLY A 95 3.56 6.92 -1.04
CA GLY A 95 4.62 7.92 -1.15
C GLY A 95 4.83 8.27 -2.62
N PHE A 96 4.98 9.55 -2.93
CA PHE A 96 5.22 10.02 -4.30
C PHE A 96 6.52 10.82 -4.34
N LEU A 97 7.43 10.42 -5.21
CA LEU A 97 8.65 11.17 -5.48
C LEU A 97 8.37 12.16 -6.60
N VAL A 98 8.28 13.45 -6.26
CA VAL A 98 7.86 14.53 -7.17
C VAL A 98 9.07 15.40 -7.50
N PRO A 99 9.44 15.60 -8.78
CA PRO A 99 10.42 16.62 -9.15
C PRO A 99 9.93 17.99 -8.70
N ASN A 100 10.81 18.77 -8.07
CA ASN A 100 10.45 20.06 -7.46
C ASN A 100 9.84 21.07 -8.46
N THR A 101 10.08 20.87 -9.76
CA THR A 101 9.50 21.66 -10.86
C THR A 101 8.01 21.39 -11.09
N PHE A 102 7.48 20.26 -10.63
CA PHE A 102 6.09 19.83 -10.83
C PHE A 102 5.25 19.81 -9.53
N ASN A 103 5.79 20.36 -8.43
CA ASN A 103 5.12 20.31 -7.12
C ASN A 103 3.70 20.88 -7.16
N GLN A 104 3.48 21.98 -7.88
CA GLN A 104 2.17 22.63 -7.90
C GLN A 104 1.16 21.84 -8.73
N GLU A 105 1.58 21.33 -9.89
CA GLU A 105 0.79 20.48 -10.77
C GLU A 105 0.38 19.19 -10.07
N PHE A 106 1.34 18.54 -9.38
CA PHE A 106 1.08 17.37 -8.56
C PHE A 106 0.05 17.66 -7.46
N ILE A 107 0.22 18.73 -6.68
CA ILE A 107 -0.70 19.09 -5.59
C ILE A 107 -2.11 19.36 -6.12
N ASN A 108 -2.22 20.07 -7.24
CA ASN A 108 -3.51 20.39 -7.84
C ASN A 108 -4.23 19.12 -8.30
N GLU A 109 -3.53 18.24 -9.02
CA GLU A 109 -4.08 16.97 -9.49
C GLU A 109 -4.45 16.03 -8.34
N LEU A 110 -3.61 15.97 -7.30
CA LEU A 110 -3.89 15.19 -6.09
C LEU A 110 -5.17 15.67 -5.41
N LYS A 111 -5.36 16.98 -5.24
CA LYS A 111 -6.60 17.53 -4.66
C LYS A 111 -7.83 17.16 -5.49
N THR A 112 -7.74 17.27 -6.82
CA THR A 112 -8.82 16.85 -7.72
C THR A 112 -9.16 15.36 -7.55
N LEU A 113 -8.14 14.49 -7.48
CA LEU A 113 -8.35 13.07 -7.21
C LEU A 113 -9.03 12.80 -5.87
N LEU A 114 -8.62 13.52 -4.81
CA LEU A 114 -9.21 13.38 -3.48
C LEU A 114 -10.66 13.86 -3.43
N GLU A 115 -11.03 14.87 -4.21
CA GLU A 115 -12.42 15.33 -4.35
C GLU A 115 -13.29 14.35 -5.16
N GLU A 116 -12.70 13.60 -6.10
CA GLU A 116 -13.40 12.62 -6.94
C GLU A 116 -13.74 11.31 -6.19
N VAL A 117 -13.01 11.00 -5.10
CA VAL A 117 -13.12 9.74 -4.38
C VAL A 117 -13.71 9.98 -2.98
N ASP A 118 -14.81 9.31 -2.63
CA ASP A 118 -15.40 9.39 -1.27
C ASP A 118 -14.59 8.56 -0.26
N ILE A 119 -13.38 9.04 0.05
CA ILE A 119 -12.45 8.44 1.01
C ILE A 119 -12.14 9.40 2.15
N THR A 120 -11.67 8.86 3.26
CA THR A 120 -11.02 9.68 4.30
C THR A 120 -9.53 9.67 4.01
N ASP A 121 -8.96 10.83 3.72
CA ASP A 121 -7.55 10.96 3.39
C ASP A 121 -6.82 11.89 4.36
N GLU A 122 -5.51 11.68 4.45
CA GLU A 122 -4.56 12.61 5.03
C GLU A 122 -3.33 12.62 4.13
N TRP A 123 -2.91 13.80 3.66
CA TRP A 123 -1.69 13.93 2.88
C TRP A 123 -0.75 14.99 3.47
N THR A 124 0.55 14.76 3.36
CA THR A 124 1.59 15.63 3.92
C THR A 124 2.78 15.77 2.95
N GLY A 125 3.52 16.87 3.09
CA GLY A 125 4.70 17.18 2.29
C GLY A 125 4.78 18.67 1.92
N PRO A 126 5.85 19.11 1.24
CA PRO A 126 6.98 18.29 0.77
C PRO A 126 7.91 17.87 1.92
N TRP A 127 8.37 16.61 1.88
CA TRP A 127 9.36 16.04 2.79
C TRP A 127 10.66 15.68 2.07
N PRO A 128 11.78 15.54 2.79
CA PRO A 128 12.91 14.77 2.28
C PRO A 128 12.46 13.37 1.84
N PRO A 129 13.00 12.80 0.76
CA PRO A 129 12.51 11.55 0.18
C PRO A 129 13.00 10.31 0.93
N PHE A 130 12.46 10.06 2.12
CA PHE A 130 12.85 8.99 3.03
C PHE A 130 12.58 7.60 2.43
N HIS A 131 11.40 7.36 1.84
CA HIS A 131 11.08 6.05 1.28
C HIS A 131 11.93 5.73 0.03
N PHE A 132 12.42 6.75 -0.66
CA PHE A 132 13.18 6.62 -1.91
C PHE A 132 14.71 6.70 -1.71
N SER A 133 15.16 7.10 -0.52
CA SER A 133 16.59 7.21 -0.17
C SER A 133 17.13 5.97 0.53
N SER A 134 16.29 4.95 0.80
CA SER A 134 16.77 3.68 1.36
C SER A 134 17.49 2.83 0.30
N PHE A 135 18.68 2.33 0.63
CA PHE A 135 19.48 1.41 -0.19
C PHE A 135 18.80 0.04 -0.45
N SER A 136 17.61 -0.18 0.13
CA SER A 136 17.00 -1.49 0.34
C SER A 136 15.68 -1.72 -0.38
N LEU A 137 15.28 -0.87 -1.33
CA LEU A 137 14.22 -1.24 -2.27
C LEU A 137 14.84 -2.03 -3.42
N LYS A 138 15.15 -3.30 -3.14
CA LYS A 138 15.26 -4.29 -4.20
C LYS A 138 13.97 -4.17 -5.06
N PRO A 139 14.08 -4.07 -6.39
CA PRO A 139 12.91 -3.96 -7.25
C PRO A 139 11.93 -5.09 -6.96
N GLU A 140 10.62 -4.88 -7.09
CA GLU A 140 9.56 -5.86 -6.76
C GLU A 140 9.82 -7.27 -7.33
N SER A 141 10.50 -7.34 -8.49
CA SER A 141 11.04 -8.57 -9.09
C SER A 141 11.89 -9.46 -8.15
N PHE A 142 12.53 -8.87 -7.13
CA PHE A 142 13.33 -9.55 -6.11
C PHE A 142 12.48 -10.07 -4.94
N LEU A 143 11.39 -9.37 -4.57
CA LEU A 143 10.44 -9.82 -3.54
C LEU A 143 9.63 -11.04 -4.03
N ILE A 144 9.36 -11.12 -5.34
CA ILE A 144 8.76 -12.30 -5.98
C ILE A 144 9.73 -13.50 -5.94
N ARG A 145 11.05 -13.28 -6.04
CA ARG A 145 12.05 -14.35 -5.92
C ARG A 145 12.18 -14.89 -4.49
N GLU A 146 12.15 -14.03 -3.48
CA GLU A 146 12.27 -14.47 -2.09
C GLU A 146 11.03 -15.24 -1.61
N SER A 147 9.82 -14.85 -2.06
CA SER A 147 8.59 -15.61 -1.78
C SER A 147 8.52 -16.98 -2.47
N LEU A 148 9.24 -17.18 -3.59
CA LEU A 148 9.39 -18.47 -4.25
C LEU A 148 10.39 -19.40 -3.55
N THR A 149 11.43 -18.87 -2.90
CA THR A 149 12.39 -19.67 -2.13
C THR A 149 11.80 -20.31 -0.86
N TRP A 150 10.73 -19.74 -0.28
CA TRP A 150 10.04 -20.38 0.85
C TRP A 150 9.21 -21.63 0.46
N ARG A 151 8.96 -21.85 -0.84
CA ARG A 151 8.26 -23.06 -1.33
C ARG A 151 9.19 -24.15 -1.85
N ILE A 152 10.50 -23.90 -1.96
CA ILE A 152 11.48 -24.86 -2.48
C ILE A 152 12.71 -24.86 -1.57
N GLY A 153 12.53 -25.23 -0.31
CA GLY A 153 13.60 -25.17 0.68
C GLY A 153 13.30 -25.88 1.99
N GLY A 154 12.56 -26.98 1.92
CA GLY A 154 12.29 -27.85 3.05
C GLY A 154 12.55 -29.31 2.69
N LEU A 155 13.83 -29.64 2.47
CA LEU A 155 14.49 -30.92 2.76
C LEU A 155 15.93 -30.88 2.23
N PRO A 156 16.90 -31.15 3.10
CA PRO A 156 17.79 -32.31 2.91
C PRO A 156 17.62 -33.23 4.12
N HIS A 157 17.28 -34.51 3.93
CA HIS A 157 18.24 -35.59 3.75
C HIS A 157 19.45 -35.47 4.68
N ASP A 158 19.32 -36.08 5.86
CA ASP A 158 20.18 -37.20 6.30
C ASP A 158 19.29 -38.25 6.99
#